data_AF-A0A520DP30-F1
#
_entry.id   AF-A0A520DP30-F1
#
_cell.length_a   1.000
_cell.length_b   1.000
_cell.length_c   1.000
_cell.angle_alpha   90.00
_cell.angle_beta   90.00
_cell.angle_gamma   90.00
#
_symmetry.space_group_name_H-M   'P 1'
#
loop_
_entity.id
_entity.type
_entity.pdbx_description
1 polymer ?
#
loop_
_entity_poly.entity_id
_entity_poly.type
_entity_poly.pdbx_seq_one_letter_code
_entity_poly.pdbx_strand_id
1 'polypeptide(L)'
;AMHGTVSSNKIINKVVGYTAVFLYAGFFYNTLFKKHHKHHNHVHTNDDPDFAPHGFWKWYLSFMLNYVTIIQLIIMAVAYNVLKIWIDERNLLLFWVLPSLLSTFQLFYFGTYLPHKGEHDNEYHSSTLNKNHFIAFITCYFFGYHLEHHQKPATPWWQLYKTKN
;
A
#
# COMPACT_ATOMS: atom_id res chain seq x y z
N ALA A 1 10.90 2.53 -2.77
CA ALA A 1 11.71 1.29 -2.82
C ALA A 1 11.37 0.41 -4.03
N MET A 2 10.10 0.02 -4.22
CA MET A 2 9.71 -0.87 -5.34
C MET A 2 9.94 -0.25 -6.73
N HIS A 3 9.87 1.08 -6.87
CA HIS A 3 10.25 1.79 -8.09
C HIS A 3 11.67 2.37 -8.09
N GLY A 4 12.53 1.97 -7.15
CA GLY A 4 13.91 2.49 -7.11
C GLY A 4 14.06 3.94 -6.64
N THR A 5 12.99 4.57 -6.14
CA THR A 5 12.93 6.01 -5.84
C THR A 5 13.64 6.46 -4.55
N VAL A 6 14.20 5.55 -3.75
CA VAL A 6 14.87 5.91 -2.48
C VAL A 6 16.31 6.36 -2.72
N SER A 7 16.99 5.76 -3.69
CA SER A 7 18.40 6.01 -4.00
C SER A 7 18.70 5.57 -5.43
N SER A 8 19.75 6.09 -6.06
CA SER A 8 20.27 5.53 -7.32
C SER A 8 20.84 4.12 -7.15
N ASN A 9 21.21 3.72 -5.92
CA ASN A 9 21.73 2.39 -5.62
C ASN A 9 20.58 1.38 -5.41
N LYS A 10 20.56 0.32 -6.23
CA LYS A 10 19.55 -0.75 -6.18
C LYS A 10 19.57 -1.55 -4.87
N ILE A 11 20.75 -1.74 -4.27
CA ILE A 11 20.90 -2.45 -3.00
C ILE A 11 20.25 -1.65 -1.87
N ILE A 12 20.50 -0.33 -1.83
CA ILE A 12 19.89 0.56 -0.83
C ILE A 12 18.37 0.52 -0.92
N ASN A 13 17.80 0.59 -2.12
CA ASN A 13 16.34 0.48 -2.30
C ASN A 13 15.78 -0.83 -1.77
N LYS A 14 16.47 -1.95 -2.03
CA LYS A 14 16.08 -3.26 -1.51
C LYS A 14 16.13 -3.24 0.01
N VAL A 15 17.28 -2.93 0.61
CA VAL A 15 17.43 -2.92 2.08
C VAL A 15 16.33 -2.08 2.75
N VAL A 16 16.14 -0.83 2.29
CA VAL A 16 15.08 0.04 2.84
C VAL A 16 13.70 -0.58 2.64
N GLY A 17 13.41 -1.14 1.47
CA GLY A 17 12.14 -1.79 1.18
C GLY A 17 11.88 -3.01 2.06
N TYR A 18 12.85 -3.92 2.19
CA TYR A 18 12.77 -5.11 3.04
C TYR A 18 12.55 -4.73 4.50
N THR A 19 13.37 -3.82 5.03
CA THR A 19 13.26 -3.38 6.41
C THR A 19 11.90 -2.71 6.68
N ALA A 20 11.47 -1.81 5.81
CA ALA A 20 10.21 -1.09 6.01
C ALA A 20 8.99 -2.03 6.08
N VAL A 21 8.84 -2.93 5.11
CA VAL A 21 7.65 -3.80 5.05
C VAL A 21 7.70 -4.92 6.08
N PHE A 22 8.90 -5.39 6.46
CA PHE A 22 9.07 -6.36 7.53
C PHE A 22 8.73 -5.75 8.90
N LEU A 23 9.22 -4.54 9.19
CA LEU A 23 8.89 -3.84 10.44
C LEU A 23 7.42 -3.45 10.54
N TYR A 24 6.76 -3.19 9.41
CA TYR A 24 5.35 -2.84 9.39
C TYR A 24 4.46 -3.98 9.90
N ALA A 25 4.58 -5.18 9.33
CA ALA A 25 3.74 -6.32 9.71
C ALA A 25 4.33 -7.69 9.29
N GLY A 26 5.66 -7.82 9.27
CA GLY A 26 6.34 -9.05 8.88
C GLY A 26 6.19 -9.40 7.38
N PHE A 27 5.90 -8.41 6.53
CA PHE A 27 5.71 -8.68 5.10
C PHE A 27 7.03 -9.04 4.41
N PHE A 28 6.90 -9.87 3.36
CA PHE A 28 8.01 -10.24 2.51
C PHE A 28 8.08 -9.35 1.27
N TYR A 29 9.12 -8.52 1.18
CA TYR A 29 9.30 -7.52 0.13
C TYR A 29 9.16 -8.09 -1.29
N ASN A 30 9.75 -9.26 -1.58
CA ASN A 30 9.68 -9.86 -2.92
C ASN A 30 8.26 -10.20 -3.36
N THR A 31 7.41 -10.64 -2.44
CA THR A 31 6.00 -10.94 -2.73
C THR A 31 5.26 -9.65 -3.04
N LEU A 32 5.42 -8.63 -2.21
CA LEU A 32 4.82 -7.32 -2.44
C LEU A 32 5.31 -6.70 -3.75
N PHE A 33 6.61 -6.75 -4.02
CA PHE A 33 7.20 -6.24 -5.26
C PHE A 33 6.59 -6.91 -6.49
N LYS A 34 6.46 -8.24 -6.50
CA LYS A 34 5.87 -8.99 -7.61
C LYS A 34 4.40 -8.61 -7.81
N LYS A 35 3.61 -8.54 -6.74
CA LYS A 35 2.19 -8.20 -6.81
C LYS A 35 1.97 -6.76 -7.27
N HIS A 36 2.73 -5.82 -6.71
CA HIS A 36 2.72 -4.42 -7.12
C HIS A 36 2.99 -4.25 -8.62
N HIS A 37 4.03 -4.89 -9.15
CA HIS A 37 4.29 -4.83 -10.60
C HIS A 37 3.26 -5.59 -11.43
N LYS A 38 2.66 -6.67 -10.89
CA LYS A 38 1.56 -7.36 -11.56
C LYS A 38 0.35 -6.44 -11.73
N HIS A 39 0.01 -5.69 -10.68
CA HIS A 39 -1.02 -4.66 -10.71
C HIS A 39 -0.72 -3.62 -11.78
N HIS A 40 0.44 -2.96 -11.77
CA HIS A 40 0.82 -1.98 -12.80
C HIS A 40 0.72 -2.50 -14.25
N ASN A 41 1.01 -3.78 -14.48
CA ASN A 41 1.03 -4.37 -15.81
C ASN A 41 -0.33 -4.88 -16.30
N HIS A 42 -1.27 -5.15 -15.39
CA HIS A 42 -2.55 -5.81 -15.70
C HIS A 42 -3.74 -5.08 -15.08
N VAL A 43 -3.62 -3.77 -14.85
CA VAL A 43 -4.59 -2.98 -14.09
C VAL A 43 -6.02 -3.25 -14.54
N HIS A 44 -6.91 -3.48 -13.59
CA HIS A 44 -8.35 -3.68 -13.84
C HIS A 44 -8.68 -4.89 -14.74
N THR A 45 -7.83 -5.93 -14.69
CA THR A 45 -8.09 -7.25 -15.31
C THR A 45 -8.16 -8.35 -14.25
N ASN A 46 -8.57 -9.55 -14.64
CA ASN A 46 -8.56 -10.72 -13.75
C ASN A 46 -7.15 -11.12 -13.24
N ASP A 47 -6.08 -10.60 -13.87
CA ASP A 47 -4.71 -10.84 -13.46
C ASP A 47 -4.19 -9.83 -12.42
N ASP A 48 -4.90 -8.74 -12.19
CA ASP A 48 -4.55 -7.73 -11.19
C ASP A 48 -4.82 -8.26 -9.78
N PRO A 49 -3.80 -8.40 -8.90
CA PRO A 49 -4.02 -8.83 -7.52
C PRO A 49 -4.87 -7.84 -6.71
N ASP A 50 -4.97 -6.59 -7.19
CA ASP A 50 -5.67 -5.50 -6.54
C ASP A 50 -7.04 -5.24 -7.15
N PHE A 51 -7.48 -6.05 -8.13
CA PHE A 51 -8.82 -5.94 -8.73
C PHE A 51 -9.78 -7.01 -8.21
N ALA A 52 -11.01 -6.60 -7.90
CA ALA A 52 -12.12 -7.53 -7.67
C ALA A 52 -13.43 -6.96 -8.25
N PRO A 53 -14.17 -7.73 -9.07
CA PRO A 53 -15.35 -7.24 -9.79
C PRO A 53 -16.62 -7.08 -8.92
N HIS A 54 -16.52 -7.21 -7.59
CA HIS A 54 -17.66 -7.29 -6.69
C HIS A 54 -17.50 -6.39 -5.47
N GLY A 55 -18.62 -5.85 -4.98
CA GLY A 55 -18.78 -4.81 -3.96
C GLY A 55 -17.69 -4.65 -2.89
N PHE A 56 -17.53 -3.42 -2.41
CA PHE A 56 -16.50 -2.93 -1.49
C PHE A 56 -15.91 -3.96 -0.51
N TRP A 57 -16.74 -4.64 0.28
CA TRP A 57 -16.26 -5.59 1.29
C TRP A 57 -15.63 -6.85 0.73
N LYS A 58 -16.13 -7.37 -0.40
CA LYS A 58 -15.53 -8.53 -1.08
C LYS A 58 -14.17 -8.14 -1.67
N TRP A 59 -14.07 -6.94 -2.22
CA TRP A 59 -12.82 -6.40 -2.71
C TRP A 59 -11.81 -6.21 -1.57
N TYR A 60 -12.23 -5.62 -0.45
CA TYR A 60 -11.36 -5.47 0.73
C TYR A 60 -10.86 -6.83 1.23
N LEU A 61 -11.73 -7.83 1.33
CA LEU A 61 -11.33 -9.17 1.74
C LEU A 61 -10.35 -9.80 0.74
N SER A 62 -10.60 -9.67 -0.56
CA SER A 62 -9.70 -10.16 -1.62
C SER A 62 -8.32 -9.52 -1.51
N PHE A 63 -8.25 -8.20 -1.33
CA PHE A 63 -7.01 -7.47 -1.09
C PHE A 63 -6.28 -8.01 0.16
N MET A 64 -6.97 -8.12 1.29
CA MET A 64 -6.36 -8.64 2.53
C MET A 64 -5.82 -10.06 2.37
N LEU A 65 -6.56 -10.96 1.73
CA LEU A 65 -6.14 -12.34 1.48
C LEU A 65 -4.98 -12.44 0.47
N ASN A 66 -4.86 -11.47 -0.42
CA ASN A 66 -3.72 -11.40 -1.33
C ASN A 66 -2.43 -11.06 -0.59
N TYR A 67 -2.46 -10.21 0.43
CA TYR A 67 -1.23 -9.70 1.03
C TYR A 67 -0.91 -10.33 2.39
N VAL A 68 -1.92 -10.56 3.23
CA VAL A 68 -1.75 -11.06 4.59
C VAL A 68 -1.84 -12.59 4.61
N THR A 69 -0.75 -13.25 5.01
CA THR A 69 -0.71 -14.71 5.20
C THR A 69 -0.69 -15.05 6.68
N ILE A 70 -0.95 -16.33 6.99
CA ILE A 70 -0.85 -16.88 8.34
C ILE A 70 0.56 -16.64 8.94
N ILE A 71 1.61 -16.64 8.11
CA ILE A 71 2.98 -16.39 8.58
C ILE A 71 3.13 -14.95 9.11
N GLN A 72 2.57 -13.95 8.42
CA GLN A 72 2.57 -12.57 8.94
C GLN A 72 1.82 -12.47 10.26
N LEU A 73 0.66 -13.13 10.36
CA LEU A 73 -0.13 -13.14 11.60
C LEU A 73 0.65 -13.77 12.76
N ILE A 74 1.37 -14.86 12.53
CA ILE A 74 2.24 -15.49 13.54
C ILE A 74 3.38 -14.55 13.94
N ILE A 75 4.06 -13.92 12.97
CA ILE A 75 5.15 -12.95 13.25
C ILE A 75 4.62 -11.81 14.13
N MET A 76 3.48 -11.23 13.77
CA MET A 76 2.85 -10.17 14.55
C MET A 76 2.41 -10.64 15.94
N ALA A 77 1.86 -11.84 16.07
CA ALA A 77 1.46 -12.40 17.35
C ALA A 77 2.66 -12.63 18.28
N VAL A 78 3.77 -13.15 17.76
CA VAL A 78 5.01 -13.31 18.53
C VAL A 78 5.55 -11.94 18.94
N ALA A 79 5.66 -11.00 18.01
CA ALA A 79 6.13 -9.65 18.28
C ALA A 79 5.26 -8.95 19.35
N TYR A 80 3.93 -9.07 19.26
CA TYR A 80 2.99 -8.55 20.25
C TYR A 80 3.27 -9.09 21.65
N ASN A 81 3.38 -10.41 21.79
CA ASN A 81 3.59 -11.05 23.10
C ASN A 81 4.97 -10.72 23.68
N VAL A 82 6.00 -10.60 22.85
CA VAL A 82 7.34 -10.18 23.28
C VAL A 82 7.32 -8.73 23.74
N LEU A 83 6.76 -7.81 22.95
CA LEU A 83 6.69 -6.39 23.32
C LEU A 83 5.87 -6.15 24.59
N LYS A 84 4.81 -6.95 24.82
CA LYS A 84 3.95 -6.89 26.02
C LYS A 84 4.71 -7.13 27.33
N ILE A 85 5.91 -7.71 27.30
CA ILE A 85 6.77 -7.88 28.49
C ILE A 85 7.21 -6.52 29.06
N TRP A 86 7.43 -5.52 28.20
CA TRP A 86 7.97 -4.20 28.61
C TRP A 86 7.02 -3.03 28.33
N ILE A 87 6.02 -3.22 27.46
CA ILE A 87 5.10 -2.16 27.02
C ILE A 87 3.70 -2.49 27.49
N ASP A 88 3.04 -1.51 28.12
CA ASP A 88 1.64 -1.62 28.52
C ASP A 88 0.75 -2.02 27.34
N GLU A 89 -0.17 -2.96 27.58
CA GLU A 89 -1.04 -3.52 26.56
C GLU A 89 -1.90 -2.46 25.88
N ARG A 90 -2.38 -1.45 26.61
CA ARG A 90 -3.17 -0.36 26.04
C ARG A 90 -2.32 0.46 25.07
N ASN A 91 -1.05 0.68 25.38
CA ASN A 91 -0.13 1.38 24.49
C ASN A 91 0.15 0.56 23.22
N LEU A 92 0.32 -0.76 23.33
CA LEU A 92 0.45 -1.63 22.15
C LEU A 92 -0.79 -1.58 21.26
N LEU A 93 -1.97 -1.62 21.85
CA LEU A 93 -3.22 -1.56 21.11
C LEU A 93 -3.41 -0.20 20.41
N LEU A 94 -3.19 0.91 21.12
CA LEU A 94 -3.44 2.26 20.62
C LEU A 94 -2.37 2.77 19.65
N PHE A 95 -1.10 2.45 19.87
CA PHE A 95 0.01 3.03 19.11
C PHE A 95 0.66 2.08 18.12
N TRP A 96 0.34 0.78 18.16
CA TRP A 96 0.89 -0.19 17.22
C TRP A 96 -0.18 -0.95 16.45
N VAL A 97 -1.09 -1.65 17.14
CA VAL A 97 -2.11 -2.49 16.46
C VAL A 97 -3.13 -1.64 15.70
N LEU A 98 -3.79 -0.69 16.38
CA LEU A 98 -4.84 0.13 15.78
C LEU A 98 -4.32 0.95 14.58
N PRO A 99 -3.19 1.67 14.65
CA PRO A 99 -2.66 2.39 13.49
C PRO A 99 -2.27 1.47 12.34
N SER A 100 -1.78 0.25 12.62
CA SER A 100 -1.47 -0.73 11.57
C SER A 100 -2.73 -1.17 10.83
N LEU A 101 -3.82 -1.49 11.54
CA LEU A 101 -5.11 -1.84 10.92
C LEU A 101 -5.75 -0.67 10.15
N LEU A 102 -5.68 0.54 10.71
CA LEU A 102 -6.20 1.73 10.03
C LEU A 102 -5.40 2.03 8.76
N SER A 103 -4.08 1.88 8.79
CA SER A 103 -3.25 2.10 7.61
C SER A 103 -3.45 1.05 6.51
N THR A 104 -3.72 -0.22 6.83
CA THR A 104 -4.10 -1.21 5.80
C THR A 104 -5.41 -0.84 5.12
N PHE A 105 -6.41 -0.41 5.90
CA PHE A 105 -7.68 0.04 5.36
C PHE A 105 -7.53 1.33 4.53
N GLN A 106 -6.73 2.28 5.03
CA GLN A 106 -6.43 3.54 4.34
C GLN A 106 -5.74 3.28 2.99
N LEU A 107 -4.73 2.40 2.96
CA LEU A 107 -4.03 2.00 1.75
C LEU A 107 -4.99 1.35 0.74
N PHE A 108 -5.80 0.38 1.19
CA PHE A 108 -6.80 -0.23 0.33
C PHE A 108 -7.78 0.81 -0.24
N TYR A 109 -8.31 1.68 0.62
CA TYR A 109 -9.32 2.62 0.20
C TYR A 109 -8.78 3.64 -0.81
N PHE A 110 -7.68 4.33 -0.50
CA PHE A 110 -7.16 5.41 -1.34
C PHE A 110 -6.20 4.94 -2.43
N GLY A 111 -5.63 3.76 -2.27
CA GLY A 111 -4.63 3.19 -3.16
C GLY A 111 -5.12 2.08 -4.08
N THR A 112 -6.31 1.54 -3.83
CA THR A 112 -6.85 0.42 -4.61
C THR A 112 -8.31 0.67 -4.98
N TYR A 113 -9.20 0.74 -4.00
CA TYR A 113 -10.64 0.81 -4.27
C TYR A 113 -11.07 2.14 -4.91
N LEU A 114 -10.79 3.26 -4.26
CA LEU A 114 -11.21 4.57 -4.75
C LEU A 114 -10.64 4.89 -6.14
N PRO A 115 -9.34 4.68 -6.41
CA PRO A 115 -8.80 5.01 -7.72
C PRO A 115 -9.34 4.11 -8.83
N HIS A 116 -9.62 2.83 -8.59
CA HIS A 116 -9.99 1.87 -9.65
C HIS A 116 -11.47 1.45 -9.69
N LYS A 117 -12.32 1.95 -8.79
CA LYS A 117 -13.75 1.61 -8.84
C LYS A 117 -14.44 2.30 -10.02
N GLY A 118 -15.28 1.54 -10.72
CA GLY A 118 -16.09 2.05 -11.81
C GLY A 118 -15.36 1.96 -13.15
N GLU A 119 -15.82 2.75 -14.12
CA GLU A 119 -15.24 2.76 -15.46
C GLU A 119 -14.41 4.03 -15.67
N HIS A 120 -13.28 3.85 -16.33
CA HIS A 120 -12.27 4.88 -16.53
C HIS A 120 -11.81 4.87 -17.97
N ASP A 121 -11.81 6.03 -18.61
CA ASP A 121 -11.33 6.25 -19.97
C ASP A 121 -9.85 6.67 -19.95
N ASN A 122 -8.99 5.77 -19.47
CA ASN A 122 -7.53 5.91 -19.55
C ASN A 122 -6.85 4.53 -19.46
N GLU A 123 -5.59 4.48 -19.91
CA GLU A 123 -4.77 3.26 -20.02
C GLU A 123 -4.53 2.50 -18.70
N TYR A 124 -4.70 3.18 -17.56
CA TYR A 124 -4.46 2.62 -16.23
C TYR A 124 -5.74 2.41 -15.44
N HIS A 125 -6.90 2.54 -16.08
CA HIS A 125 -8.22 2.41 -15.47
C HIS A 125 -8.30 2.98 -14.06
N SER A 126 -7.83 4.22 -13.88
CA SER A 126 -7.70 4.84 -12.57
C SER A 126 -8.13 6.30 -12.56
N SER A 127 -8.61 6.75 -11.40
CA SER A 127 -8.89 8.13 -11.08
C SER A 127 -7.77 8.73 -10.21
N THR A 128 -7.86 10.04 -9.98
CA THR A 128 -6.89 10.79 -9.18
C THR A 128 -7.60 11.83 -8.32
N LEU A 129 -7.12 12.04 -7.10
CA LEU A 129 -7.66 13.07 -6.21
C LEU A 129 -7.30 14.48 -6.69
N ASN A 130 -8.18 15.45 -6.39
CA ASN A 130 -7.91 16.86 -6.64
C ASN A 130 -6.67 17.35 -5.86
N LYS A 131 -5.95 18.33 -6.43
CA LYS A 131 -4.73 18.88 -5.82
C LYS A 131 -5.04 19.57 -4.50
N ASN A 132 -4.71 18.92 -3.40
CA ASN A 132 -4.85 19.47 -2.05
C ASN A 132 -3.86 18.78 -1.10
N HIS A 133 -2.97 19.54 -0.48
CA HIS A 133 -1.91 18.99 0.38
C HIS A 133 -2.45 18.45 1.71
N PHE A 134 -3.50 19.06 2.26
CA PHE A 134 -4.13 18.60 3.49
C PHE A 134 -4.86 17.28 3.25
N ILE A 135 -5.63 17.19 2.16
CA ILE A 135 -6.29 15.94 1.76
C ILE A 135 -5.25 14.87 1.42
N ALA A 136 -4.16 15.23 0.74
CA ALA A 136 -3.07 14.30 0.50
C ALA A 136 -2.57 13.71 1.83
N PHE A 137 -2.21 14.54 2.82
CA PHE A 137 -1.72 14.05 4.12
C PHE A 137 -2.61 12.97 4.75
N ILE A 138 -3.93 13.12 4.70
CA ILE A 138 -4.89 12.15 5.28
C ILE A 138 -5.20 10.95 4.36
N THR A 139 -4.75 10.94 3.10
CA THR A 139 -5.06 9.92 2.09
C THR A 139 -3.81 9.18 1.58
N CYS A 140 -2.92 8.81 2.51
CA CYS A 140 -1.60 8.25 2.19
C CYS A 140 -0.70 9.22 1.40
N TYR A 141 -0.68 10.48 1.81
CA TYR A 141 0.00 11.57 1.11
C TYR A 141 -0.48 11.69 -0.34
N PHE A 142 0.43 11.90 -1.30
CA PHE A 142 0.04 12.02 -2.70
C PHE A 142 -0.12 10.65 -3.39
N PHE A 143 -0.23 9.54 -2.64
CA PHE A 143 -0.51 8.24 -3.26
C PHE A 143 -1.91 8.19 -3.89
N GLY A 144 -2.87 8.97 -3.40
CA GLY A 144 -4.16 9.17 -4.05
C GLY A 144 -4.07 9.88 -5.42
N TYR A 145 -2.87 10.26 -5.88
CA TYR A 145 -2.63 10.78 -7.23
C TYR A 145 -2.25 9.57 -8.10
N HIS A 146 -3.17 8.60 -8.12
CA HIS A 146 -2.87 7.22 -8.49
C HIS A 146 -2.66 7.05 -10.00
N LEU A 147 -3.44 7.78 -10.81
CA LEU A 147 -3.18 7.88 -12.24
C LEU A 147 -1.76 8.42 -12.52
N GLU A 148 -1.36 9.48 -11.83
CA GLU A 148 -0.01 10.05 -11.97
C GLU A 148 1.08 9.06 -11.51
N HIS A 149 0.79 8.24 -10.49
CA HIS A 149 1.67 7.17 -10.05
C HIS A 149 1.86 6.09 -11.12
N HIS A 150 0.80 5.65 -11.80
CA HIS A 150 0.92 4.70 -12.91
C HIS A 150 1.66 5.29 -14.12
N GLN A 151 1.37 6.55 -14.46
CA GLN A 151 2.02 7.24 -15.59
C GLN A 151 3.51 7.50 -15.33
N LYS A 152 3.87 7.82 -14.09
CA LYS A 152 5.24 8.23 -13.71
C LYS A 152 5.71 7.50 -12.45
N PRO A 153 5.86 6.16 -12.48
CA PRO A 153 6.16 5.34 -11.30
C PRO A 153 7.53 5.65 -10.68
N ALA A 154 8.46 6.21 -11.47
CA ALA A 154 9.75 6.68 -11.00
C ALA A 154 9.68 8.00 -10.20
N THR A 155 8.52 8.67 -10.13
CA THR A 155 8.33 9.85 -9.29
C THR A 155 8.12 9.41 -7.85
N PRO A 156 8.92 9.89 -6.88
CA PRO A 156 8.66 9.62 -5.48
C PRO A 156 7.29 10.14 -5.08
N TRP A 157 6.55 9.40 -4.25
CA TRP A 157 5.16 9.74 -3.92
C TRP A 157 5.03 11.17 -3.36
N TRP A 158 5.98 11.65 -2.55
CA TRP A 158 5.95 13.01 -2.01
C TRP A 158 6.11 14.13 -3.07
N GLN A 159 6.42 13.79 -4.32
CA GLN A 159 6.57 14.72 -5.44
C GLN A 159 5.49 14.56 -6.52
N LEU A 160 4.57 13.60 -6.41
CA LEU A 160 3.51 13.37 -7.42
C LEU A 160 2.64 14.60 -7.67
N TYR A 161 2.47 15.48 -6.68
CA TYR A 161 1.73 16.73 -6.88
C TYR A 161 2.32 17.69 -7.91
N LYS A 162 3.60 17.51 -8.27
CA LYS A 162 4.28 18.29 -9.31
C LYS A 162 4.02 17.76 -10.70
N THR A 163 3.56 16.52 -10.83
CA THR A 163 3.28 15.89 -12.13
C THR A 163 1.84 16.08 -12.58
N LYS A 164 1.00 16.64 -11.71
CA LYS A 164 -0.41 16.94 -11.94
C LYS A 164 -0.54 18.26 -12.71
N ASN A 165 -1.17 18.20 -13.88
CA ASN A 165 -1.48 19.36 -14.72
C ASN A 165 -2.55 20.22 -14.08
#